data_AF-A0A2G7FVH3-F1
#
_entry.id   AF-A0A2G7FVH3-F1
#
_cell.length_a   1.000
_cell.length_b   1.000
_cell.length_c   1.000
_cell.angle_alpha   90.00
_cell.angle_beta   90.00
_cell.angle_gamma   90.00
#
_symmetry.space_group_name_H-M   'P 1'
#
loop_
_entity.id
_entity.type
_entity.pdbx_description
1 polymer ?
#
loop_
_entity_poly.entity_id
_entity_poly.type
_entity_poly.pdbx_seq_one_letter_code
_entity_poly.pdbx_strand_id
1 'polypeptide(L)'
;MGLNGPEQDLIKALEDAETLIVCLPPKGTSQQFQLVDATSKADIKRLKEAVYAHIKKTHVPYTIIDTGVWHEFNIPCVPLGKLDHAALMDRIFLVGDGEMPCATTAIQDIGCFVAHVIVDPRTLNCYIFAYGEHVTQNKYIALAREITGEDVPYMAVTSKQVLDLAHQPETAEFTIWQKGGNEASYAKYLGYLEAHDLYAELKVKSLEESMREAYAGGKGFAVQVGDESFWTGLEELFV
;
A
#
# COMPACT_ATOMS: atom_id res chain seq x y z
N MET A 1 -21.56 9.69 5.30
CA MET A 1 -21.52 11.06 4.74
C MET A 1 -20.39 11.11 3.74
N GLY A 2 -20.60 11.57 2.51
CA GLY A 2 -19.52 11.69 1.54
C GLY A 2 -18.71 12.97 1.77
N LEU A 3 -17.40 12.93 1.54
CA LEU A 3 -16.52 14.09 1.70
C LEU A 3 -16.81 15.24 0.72
N ASN A 4 -17.69 15.01 -0.27
CA ASN A 4 -18.14 16.00 -1.24
C ASN A 4 -19.38 16.81 -0.78
N GLY A 5 -19.76 16.71 0.49
CA GLY A 5 -20.88 17.45 1.08
C GLY A 5 -20.56 18.94 1.32
N PRO A 6 -21.55 19.74 1.73
CA PRO A 6 -21.32 21.12 2.16
C PRO A 6 -20.28 21.19 3.28
N GLU A 7 -19.34 22.14 3.17
CA GLU A 7 -18.26 22.36 4.15
C GLU A 7 -18.80 22.51 5.58
N GLN A 8 -19.91 23.20 5.75
CA GLN A 8 -20.54 23.43 7.05
C GLN A 8 -21.01 22.14 7.72
N ASP A 9 -21.39 21.13 6.94
CA ASP A 9 -21.78 19.83 7.47
C ASP A 9 -20.55 19.01 7.88
N LEU A 10 -19.41 19.18 7.19
CA LEU A 10 -18.13 18.59 7.58
C LEU A 10 -17.61 19.22 8.88
N ILE A 11 -17.67 20.56 9.01
CA ILE A 11 -17.29 21.28 10.24
C ILE A 11 -18.09 20.74 11.43
N LYS A 12 -19.41 20.63 11.28
CA LYS A 12 -20.29 20.10 12.32
C LYS A 12 -19.98 18.65 12.68
N ALA A 13 -19.57 17.83 11.70
CA ALA A 13 -19.20 16.44 11.94
C ALA A 13 -17.84 16.30 12.67
N LEU A 14 -17.00 17.34 12.66
CA LEU A 14 -15.66 17.35 13.25
C LEU A 14 -15.59 18.14 14.58
N GLU A 15 -16.67 18.82 14.98
CA GLU A 15 -16.67 19.78 16.11
C GLU A 15 -16.18 19.17 17.44
N ASP A 16 -16.51 17.90 17.71
CA ASP A 16 -16.12 17.17 18.92
C ASP A 16 -14.96 16.17 18.69
N ALA A 17 -14.37 16.16 17.50
CA ALA A 17 -13.34 15.19 17.14
C ALA A 17 -11.92 15.72 17.44
N GLU A 18 -11.16 15.00 18.26
CA GLU A 18 -9.75 15.33 18.56
C GLU A 18 -8.77 14.80 17.50
N THR A 19 -9.17 13.81 16.71
CA THR A 19 -8.32 13.17 15.68
C THR A 19 -9.16 12.78 14.47
N LEU A 20 -8.67 13.12 13.28
CA LEU A 20 -9.27 12.73 12.01
C LEU A 20 -8.33 11.75 11.28
N ILE A 21 -8.82 10.55 10.98
CA ILE A 21 -8.11 9.54 10.17
C ILE A 21 -8.72 9.51 8.77
N VAL A 22 -7.89 9.67 7.74
CA VAL A 22 -8.35 9.75 6.34
C VAL A 22 -7.79 8.58 5.53
N CYS A 23 -8.62 7.56 5.29
CA CYS A 23 -8.28 6.39 4.48
C CYS A 23 -9.08 6.39 3.17
N LEU A 24 -8.64 7.17 2.18
CA LEU A 24 -9.34 7.26 0.89
C LEU A 24 -8.70 6.36 -0.16
N PRO A 25 -9.49 5.72 -1.03
CA PRO A 25 -8.95 5.04 -2.20
C PRO A 25 -8.23 6.06 -3.11
N PRO A 26 -7.34 5.62 -4.01
CA PRO A 26 -6.60 6.53 -4.90
C PRO A 26 -7.49 7.57 -5.62
N LYS A 27 -8.67 7.15 -6.10
CA LYS A 27 -9.68 8.03 -6.75
C LYS A 27 -10.30 9.09 -5.80
N GLY A 28 -10.27 8.85 -4.49
CA GLY A 28 -10.81 9.73 -3.46
C GLY A 28 -9.78 10.71 -2.89
N THR A 29 -8.49 10.57 -3.21
CA THR A 29 -7.40 11.40 -2.64
C THR A 29 -7.62 12.91 -2.82
N SER A 30 -8.35 13.35 -3.85
CA SER A 30 -8.65 14.78 -4.10
C SER A 30 -9.66 15.34 -3.11
N GLN A 31 -10.49 14.49 -2.51
CA GLN A 31 -11.48 14.88 -1.51
C GLN A 31 -10.80 15.28 -0.20
N GLN A 32 -9.52 14.93 0.01
CA GLN A 32 -8.73 15.44 1.12
C GLN A 32 -8.55 16.96 1.02
N PHE A 33 -8.55 17.55 -0.18
CA PHE A 33 -8.55 19.00 -0.28
C PHE A 33 -9.83 19.61 0.26
N GLN A 34 -11.02 19.03 0.10
CA GLN A 34 -12.21 19.61 0.72
C GLN A 34 -12.18 19.51 2.25
N LEU A 35 -11.54 18.46 2.79
CA LEU A 35 -11.25 18.34 4.21
C LEU A 35 -10.19 19.35 4.69
N VAL A 36 -9.32 19.84 3.81
CA VAL A 36 -8.16 20.68 4.17
C VAL A 36 -8.28 22.12 3.59
N ASP A 37 -9.25 22.41 2.72
CA ASP A 37 -9.71 23.66 2.07
C ASP A 37 -9.91 23.52 0.53
N ALA A 38 -11.13 23.79 0.04
CA ALA A 38 -11.55 23.65 -1.34
C ALA A 38 -10.70 24.41 -2.39
N THR A 39 -9.83 23.71 -3.16
CA THR A 39 -9.65 23.81 -4.65
C THR A 39 -8.46 22.99 -5.19
N SER A 40 -8.59 22.65 -6.49
CA SER A 40 -7.54 22.35 -7.50
C SER A 40 -7.25 20.88 -7.84
N LYS A 41 -7.17 20.62 -9.16
CA LYS A 41 -7.03 19.33 -9.83
C LYS A 41 -5.55 19.00 -10.08
N ALA A 42 -5.09 17.80 -9.70
CA ALA A 42 -3.76 17.28 -10.02
C ALA A 42 -3.76 15.74 -10.06
N ASP A 43 -2.77 15.15 -10.77
CA ASP A 43 -2.46 13.71 -10.78
C ASP A 43 -2.31 13.14 -9.36
N ILE A 44 -2.77 11.90 -9.13
CA ILE A 44 -2.90 11.27 -7.79
C ILE A 44 -1.61 11.34 -6.95
N LYS A 45 -0.43 11.24 -7.55
CA LYS A 45 0.85 11.38 -6.82
C LYS A 45 1.11 12.84 -6.42
N ARG A 46 0.96 13.78 -7.35
CA ARG A 46 1.05 15.23 -7.08
C ARG A 46 -0.02 15.69 -6.10
N LEU A 47 -1.15 14.98 -6.04
CA LEU A 47 -2.28 15.21 -5.17
C LEU A 47 -1.92 14.97 -3.70
N LYS A 48 -1.28 13.84 -3.39
CA LYS A 48 -0.78 13.55 -2.03
C LYS A 48 0.25 14.59 -1.57
N GLU A 49 1.23 14.90 -2.43
CA GLU A 49 2.26 15.90 -2.14
C GLU A 49 1.66 17.30 -1.91
N ALA A 50 0.66 17.69 -2.72
CA ALA A 50 -0.04 18.95 -2.56
C ALA A 50 -0.88 19.00 -1.27
N VAL A 51 -1.53 17.89 -0.88
CA VAL A 51 -2.22 17.80 0.42
C VAL A 51 -1.23 17.97 1.57
N TYR A 52 -0.08 17.30 1.53
CA TYR A 52 0.95 17.45 2.58
C TYR A 52 1.48 18.88 2.65
N ALA A 53 1.75 19.50 1.50
CA ALA A 53 2.18 20.90 1.45
C ALA A 53 1.12 21.84 2.03
N HIS A 54 -0.16 21.57 1.77
CA HIS A 54 -1.27 22.39 2.26
C HIS A 54 -1.48 22.23 3.77
N ILE A 55 -1.46 21.00 4.31
CA ILE A 55 -1.46 20.72 5.77
C ILE A 55 -0.36 21.53 6.48
N LYS A 56 0.86 21.50 5.94
CA LYS A 56 2.00 22.25 6.50
C LYS A 56 1.77 23.76 6.42
N LYS A 57 1.22 24.25 5.30
CA LYS A 57 0.92 25.69 5.11
C LYS A 57 -0.15 26.20 6.08
N THR A 58 -1.18 25.39 6.36
CA THR A 58 -2.27 25.75 7.29
C THR A 58 -1.93 25.50 8.76
N HIS A 59 -0.74 24.94 9.04
CA HIS A 59 -0.26 24.65 10.40
C HIS A 59 -1.17 23.67 11.17
N VAL A 60 -1.86 22.80 10.46
CA VAL A 60 -2.63 21.71 11.08
C VAL A 60 -1.64 20.63 11.56
N PRO A 61 -1.71 20.22 12.84
CA PRO A 61 -0.87 19.12 13.32
C PRO A 61 -1.15 17.84 12.55
N TYR A 62 -0.09 17.10 12.18
CA TYR A 62 -0.24 15.97 11.27
C TYR A 62 0.63 14.78 11.65
N THR A 63 0.23 13.60 11.19
CA THR A 63 1.11 12.43 11.15
C THR A 63 0.82 11.70 9.84
N ILE A 64 1.84 11.51 9.01
CA ILE A 64 1.71 10.75 7.76
C ILE A 64 2.21 9.33 8.03
N ILE A 65 1.38 8.32 7.76
CA ILE A 65 1.70 6.91 8.00
C ILE A 65 1.76 6.20 6.65
N ASP A 66 2.94 5.77 6.25
CA ASP A 66 3.15 4.91 5.09
C ASP A 66 3.33 3.47 5.56
N THR A 67 2.57 2.55 4.98
CA THR A 67 2.48 1.15 5.44
C THR A 67 3.16 0.13 4.54
N GLY A 68 3.98 0.61 3.60
CA GLY A 68 4.54 -0.23 2.56
C GLY A 68 3.46 -0.83 1.66
N VAL A 69 3.71 -2.05 1.17
CA VAL A 69 2.81 -2.78 0.26
C VAL A 69 2.05 -3.85 1.02
N TRP A 70 0.77 -4.04 0.72
CA TRP A 70 -0.03 -5.05 1.41
C TRP A 70 0.40 -6.46 1.00
N HIS A 71 0.38 -7.42 1.94
CA HIS A 71 0.69 -8.83 1.61
C HIS A 71 -0.13 -9.33 0.42
N GLU A 72 -1.41 -8.99 0.42
CA GLU A 72 -2.41 -9.34 -0.60
C GLU A 72 -2.02 -8.89 -2.01
N PHE A 73 -1.15 -7.88 -2.15
CA PHE A 73 -0.72 -7.35 -3.45
C PHE A 73 -0.01 -8.40 -4.31
N ASN A 74 0.81 -9.29 -3.72
CA ASN A 74 1.56 -10.32 -4.46
C ASN A 74 1.21 -11.76 -4.02
N ILE A 75 0.16 -11.97 -3.24
CA ILE A 75 -0.36 -13.35 -3.07
C ILE A 75 -0.77 -13.85 -4.47
N PRO A 76 -0.18 -14.93 -4.99
CA PRO A 76 -0.43 -15.35 -6.35
C PRO A 76 -1.73 -16.14 -6.45
N CYS A 77 -2.47 -15.93 -7.55
CA CYS A 77 -3.42 -16.94 -8.03
C CYS A 77 -2.67 -18.22 -8.40
N VAL A 78 -3.22 -19.37 -8.04
CA VAL A 78 -2.63 -20.70 -8.33
C VAL A 78 -3.61 -21.54 -9.15
N PRO A 79 -3.15 -22.52 -9.95
CA PRO A 79 -3.99 -23.24 -10.91
C PRO A 79 -5.32 -23.83 -10.40
N LEU A 80 -5.37 -24.32 -9.15
CA LEU A 80 -6.58 -24.85 -8.51
C LEU A 80 -7.39 -23.81 -7.72
N GLY A 81 -6.96 -22.54 -7.76
CA GLY A 81 -7.67 -21.42 -7.18
C GLY A 81 -7.61 -21.30 -5.66
N LYS A 82 -6.68 -22.00 -5.00
CA LYS A 82 -6.62 -22.11 -3.53
C LYS A 82 -6.29 -20.79 -2.83
N LEU A 83 -5.66 -19.85 -3.53
CA LEU A 83 -5.26 -18.54 -2.99
C LEU A 83 -5.97 -17.37 -3.65
N ASP A 84 -6.73 -17.59 -4.73
CA ASP A 84 -7.29 -16.53 -5.59
C ASP A 84 -8.17 -15.54 -4.82
N HIS A 85 -8.92 -16.03 -3.81
CA HIS A 85 -9.77 -15.19 -2.98
C HIS A 85 -9.00 -14.17 -2.10
N ALA A 86 -7.69 -14.36 -1.93
CA ALA A 86 -6.80 -13.48 -1.18
C ALA A 86 -5.86 -12.66 -2.08
N ALA A 87 -5.87 -12.92 -3.40
CA ALA A 87 -5.04 -12.24 -4.37
C ALA A 87 -5.67 -10.89 -4.76
N LEU A 88 -4.95 -9.79 -4.53
CA LEU A 88 -5.36 -8.48 -5.02
C LEU A 88 -5.14 -8.35 -6.52
N MET A 89 -4.07 -8.96 -7.05
CA MET A 89 -3.72 -8.98 -8.46
C MET A 89 -3.96 -10.35 -9.09
N ASP A 90 -4.57 -10.40 -10.28
CA ASP A 90 -4.83 -11.66 -10.99
C ASP A 90 -3.61 -12.25 -11.71
N ARG A 91 -2.60 -11.40 -11.96
CA ARG A 91 -1.39 -11.75 -12.71
C ARG A 91 -0.18 -11.30 -11.91
N ILE A 92 0.81 -12.19 -11.81
CA ILE A 92 2.10 -11.86 -11.22
C ILE A 92 3.05 -11.42 -12.32
N PHE A 93 3.58 -10.21 -12.21
CA PHE A 93 4.64 -9.67 -13.05
C PHE A 93 5.95 -9.71 -12.26
N LEU A 94 6.79 -10.70 -12.53
CA LEU A 94 8.07 -10.89 -11.85
C LEU A 94 9.07 -9.87 -12.41
N VAL A 95 9.40 -8.85 -11.63
CA VAL A 95 10.27 -7.75 -12.05
C VAL A 95 11.74 -8.11 -11.81
N GLY A 96 12.53 -8.02 -12.87
CA GLY A 96 13.97 -8.33 -12.81
C GLY A 96 14.20 -9.80 -12.46
N ASP A 97 14.97 -10.03 -11.40
CA ASP A 97 15.20 -11.37 -10.83
C ASP A 97 14.23 -11.72 -9.69
N GLY A 98 13.35 -10.78 -9.29
CA GLY A 98 12.41 -10.98 -8.20
C GLY A 98 13.01 -10.91 -6.79
N GLU A 99 14.27 -10.49 -6.64
CA GLU A 99 14.99 -10.46 -5.35
C GLU A 99 15.01 -9.09 -4.67
N MET A 100 14.48 -8.04 -5.30
CA MET A 100 14.39 -6.71 -4.69
C MET A 100 13.52 -6.75 -3.43
N PRO A 101 14.06 -6.46 -2.23
CA PRO A 101 13.27 -6.43 -1.00
C PRO A 101 12.29 -5.27 -1.01
N CYS A 102 11.10 -5.52 -0.47
CA CYS A 102 10.02 -4.55 -0.38
C CYS A 102 9.40 -4.65 1.00
N ALA A 103 9.19 -3.51 1.65
CA ALA A 103 8.52 -3.46 2.94
C ALA A 103 7.03 -3.78 2.76
N THR A 104 6.55 -4.81 3.43
CA THR A 104 5.17 -5.26 3.33
C THR A 104 4.48 -5.42 4.67
N THR A 105 3.16 -5.32 4.65
CA THR A 105 2.31 -5.32 5.85
C THR A 105 1.04 -6.09 5.57
N ALA A 106 0.57 -6.90 6.52
CA ALA A 106 -0.76 -7.47 6.44
C ALA A 106 -1.80 -6.35 6.65
N ILE A 107 -2.87 -6.32 5.84
CA ILE A 107 -3.92 -5.30 5.98
C ILE A 107 -4.47 -5.24 7.41
N GLN A 108 -4.55 -6.40 8.09
CA GLN A 108 -5.09 -6.50 9.43
C GLN A 108 -4.22 -5.81 10.50
N ASP A 109 -2.91 -5.63 10.24
CA ASP A 109 -1.98 -4.99 11.18
C ASP A 109 -1.93 -3.47 11.02
N ILE A 110 -2.40 -2.92 9.89
CA ILE A 110 -2.40 -1.47 9.64
C ILE A 110 -3.17 -0.74 10.75
N GLY A 111 -4.33 -1.29 11.17
CA GLY A 111 -5.11 -0.72 12.26
C GLY A 111 -4.36 -0.68 13.58
N CYS A 112 -3.55 -1.71 13.87
CA CYS A 112 -2.71 -1.77 15.07
C CYS A 112 -1.62 -0.69 15.04
N PHE A 113 -0.94 -0.50 13.91
CA PHE A 113 0.03 0.60 13.75
C PHE A 113 -0.63 1.97 13.95
N VAL A 114 -1.74 2.22 13.26
CA VAL A 114 -2.47 3.48 13.35
C VAL A 114 -2.88 3.76 14.80
N ALA A 115 -3.42 2.78 15.51
CA ALA A 115 -3.85 2.94 16.90
C ALA A 115 -2.73 3.36 17.85
N HIS A 116 -1.50 2.85 17.66
CA HIS A 116 -0.34 3.26 18.46
C HIS A 116 0.16 4.65 18.05
N VAL A 117 0.23 4.89 16.75
CA VAL A 117 0.76 6.16 16.21
C VAL A 117 -0.09 7.36 16.58
N ILE A 118 -1.42 7.29 16.46
CA ILE A 118 -2.27 8.49 16.65
C ILE A 118 -2.27 9.02 18.09
N VAL A 119 -1.93 8.19 19.08
CA VAL A 119 -1.89 8.59 20.50
C VAL A 119 -0.48 8.88 21.01
N ASP A 120 0.55 8.68 20.18
CA ASP A 120 1.94 8.87 20.58
C ASP A 120 2.41 10.31 20.30
N PRO A 121 2.71 11.12 21.34
CA PRO A 121 3.17 12.48 21.13
C PRO A 121 4.49 12.57 20.36
N ARG A 122 5.28 11.48 20.28
CA ARG A 122 6.53 11.42 19.50
C ARG A 122 6.30 11.48 17.99
N THR A 123 5.08 11.20 17.52
CA THR A 123 4.76 11.13 16.08
C THR A 123 4.10 12.40 15.55
N LEU A 124 3.91 13.41 16.41
CA LEU A 124 3.33 14.70 16.03
C LEU A 124 4.22 15.43 15.02
N ASN A 125 3.63 15.82 13.89
CA ASN A 125 4.29 16.44 12.75
C ASN A 125 5.40 15.59 12.12
N CYS A 126 5.28 14.27 12.20
CA CYS A 126 6.24 13.32 11.65
C CYS A 126 5.68 12.50 10.48
N TYR A 127 6.62 11.92 9.72
CA TYR A 127 6.36 10.84 8.77
C TYR A 127 6.75 9.53 9.46
N ILE A 128 5.85 8.54 9.44
CA ILE A 128 6.03 7.24 10.06
C ILE A 128 6.01 6.19 8.97
N PHE A 129 7.04 5.33 8.94
CA PHE A 129 7.07 4.15 8.10
C PHE A 129 6.74 2.92 8.96
N ALA A 130 5.56 2.36 8.74
CA ALA A 130 4.96 1.32 9.56
C ALA A 130 4.76 0.05 8.74
N TYR A 131 5.79 -0.79 8.66
CA TYR A 131 5.75 -2.02 7.86
C TYR A 131 5.79 -3.27 8.75
N GLY A 132 5.40 -4.43 8.21
CA GLY A 132 5.50 -5.70 8.91
C GLY A 132 6.90 -6.33 8.80
N GLU A 133 7.27 -6.68 7.57
CA GLU A 133 8.54 -7.32 7.21
C GLU A 133 9.02 -6.88 5.82
N HIS A 134 10.25 -7.22 5.45
CA HIS A 134 10.74 -7.10 4.07
C HIS A 134 10.64 -8.45 3.36
N VAL A 135 10.04 -8.45 2.17
CA VAL A 135 9.86 -9.65 1.34
C VAL A 135 10.23 -9.38 -0.10
N THR A 136 10.54 -10.45 -0.83
CA THR A 136 10.85 -10.43 -2.26
C THR A 136 9.73 -11.13 -3.04
N GLN A 137 9.60 -10.87 -4.34
CA GLN A 137 8.62 -11.58 -5.19
C GLN A 137 8.89 -13.09 -5.20
N ASN A 138 10.16 -13.49 -5.18
CA ASN A 138 10.53 -14.90 -5.07
C ASN A 138 10.10 -15.53 -3.75
N LYS A 139 10.07 -14.78 -2.63
CA LYS A 139 9.52 -15.28 -1.36
C LYS A 139 8.02 -15.57 -1.48
N TYR A 140 7.23 -14.70 -2.12
CA TYR A 140 5.81 -14.97 -2.40
C TYR A 140 5.63 -16.25 -3.21
N ILE A 141 6.37 -16.38 -4.31
CA ILE A 141 6.29 -17.53 -5.23
C ILE A 141 6.69 -18.83 -4.52
N ALA A 142 7.81 -18.83 -3.80
CA ALA A 142 8.31 -20.01 -3.09
C ALA A 142 7.32 -20.47 -2.02
N LEU A 143 6.77 -19.53 -1.25
CA LEU A 143 5.82 -19.83 -0.20
C LEU A 143 4.49 -20.37 -0.75
N ALA A 144 3.97 -19.79 -1.84
CA ALA A 144 2.75 -20.28 -2.48
C ALA A 144 2.94 -21.71 -3.01
N ARG A 145 4.10 -22.00 -3.64
CA ARG A 145 4.45 -23.37 -4.07
C ARG A 145 4.49 -24.35 -2.90
N GLU A 146 5.11 -23.94 -1.79
CA GLU A 146 5.20 -24.76 -0.57
C GLU A 146 3.81 -25.06 0.03
N ILE A 147 2.98 -24.03 0.21
CA ILE A 147 1.69 -24.13 0.89
C ILE A 147 0.68 -24.92 0.06
N THR A 148 0.63 -24.65 -1.25
CA THR A 148 -0.43 -25.18 -2.13
C THR A 148 -0.04 -26.49 -2.81
N GLY A 149 1.26 -26.75 -2.95
CA GLY A 149 1.81 -27.84 -3.76
C GLY A 149 1.74 -27.59 -5.27
N GLU A 150 1.44 -26.37 -5.70
CA GLU A 150 1.22 -26.01 -7.10
C GLU A 150 2.31 -25.10 -7.63
N ASP A 151 2.52 -25.13 -8.94
CA ASP A 151 3.36 -24.13 -9.58
C ASP A 151 2.64 -22.77 -9.64
N VAL A 152 3.41 -21.70 -9.66
CA VAL A 152 2.90 -20.33 -9.67
C VAL A 152 3.18 -19.72 -11.04
N PRO A 153 2.14 -19.41 -11.84
CA PRO A 153 2.33 -18.72 -13.11
C PRO A 153 2.74 -17.26 -12.85
N TYR A 154 3.71 -16.78 -13.62
CA TYR A 154 4.12 -15.38 -13.63
C TYR A 154 4.62 -14.98 -15.01
N MET A 155 4.56 -13.68 -15.30
CA MET A 155 5.15 -13.06 -16.47
C MET A 155 6.45 -12.36 -16.08
N ALA A 156 7.57 -12.73 -16.71
CA ALA A 156 8.84 -12.07 -16.46
C ALA A 156 8.86 -10.68 -17.12
N VAL A 157 9.20 -9.65 -16.35
CA VAL A 157 9.33 -8.27 -16.81
C VAL A 157 10.70 -7.74 -16.42
N THR A 158 11.43 -7.15 -17.36
CA THR A 158 12.74 -6.57 -17.03
C THR A 158 12.60 -5.27 -16.23
N SER A 159 13.55 -5.01 -15.34
CA SER A 159 13.67 -3.73 -14.64
C SER A 159 13.67 -2.53 -15.58
N LYS A 160 14.21 -2.69 -16.80
CA LYS A 160 14.21 -1.64 -17.81
C LYS A 160 12.81 -1.38 -18.37
N GLN A 161 12.02 -2.40 -18.69
CA GLN A 161 10.65 -2.23 -19.16
C GLN A 161 9.80 -1.49 -18.12
N VAL A 162 9.90 -1.87 -16.84
CA VAL A 162 9.24 -1.17 -15.74
C VAL A 162 9.65 0.30 -15.68
N LEU A 163 10.94 0.60 -15.84
CA LEU A 163 11.46 1.96 -15.84
C LEU A 163 10.95 2.80 -17.02
N ASP A 164 11.02 2.25 -18.22
CA ASP A 164 10.63 2.93 -19.45
C ASP A 164 9.13 3.25 -19.43
N LEU A 165 8.32 2.38 -18.80
CA LEU A 165 6.87 2.54 -18.70
C LEU A 165 6.40 3.26 -17.42
N ALA A 166 7.29 3.57 -16.47
CA ALA A 166 6.93 4.16 -15.16
C ALA A 166 6.14 5.49 -15.22
N HIS A 167 6.09 6.13 -16.39
CA HIS A 167 5.27 7.31 -16.66
C HIS A 167 3.79 6.98 -16.93
N GLN A 168 3.48 5.73 -17.26
CA GLN A 168 2.13 5.22 -17.45
C GLN A 168 1.51 4.84 -16.09
N PRO A 169 0.35 5.41 -15.72
CA PRO A 169 -0.30 5.14 -14.44
C PRO A 169 -0.49 3.65 -14.13
N GLU A 170 -0.79 2.85 -15.15
CA GLU A 170 -1.07 1.42 -15.07
C GLU A 170 0.16 0.61 -14.61
N THR A 171 1.37 1.07 -14.92
CA THR A 171 2.61 0.34 -14.60
C THR A 171 3.40 0.95 -13.44
N ALA A 172 2.93 2.08 -12.90
CA ALA A 172 3.66 2.83 -11.88
C ALA A 172 3.92 2.01 -10.61
N GLU A 173 3.00 1.12 -10.26
CA GLU A 173 3.10 0.27 -9.05
C GLU A 173 4.24 -0.75 -9.15
N PHE A 174 4.64 -1.19 -10.35
CA PHE A 174 5.76 -2.15 -10.49
C PHE A 174 7.12 -1.54 -10.19
N THR A 175 7.23 -0.21 -10.17
CA THR A 175 8.49 0.48 -9.85
C THR A 175 8.99 0.20 -8.43
N ILE A 176 8.11 -0.23 -7.52
CA ILE A 176 8.45 -0.65 -6.15
C ILE A 176 9.47 -1.79 -6.15
N TRP A 177 9.39 -2.72 -7.11
CA TRP A 177 10.27 -3.88 -7.25
C TRP A 177 11.55 -3.56 -8.03
N GLN A 178 11.70 -2.34 -8.53
CA GLN A 178 12.84 -1.96 -9.36
C GLN A 178 13.84 -1.07 -8.62
N LYS A 179 13.37 -0.11 -7.81
CA LYS A 179 14.22 0.95 -7.23
C LYS A 179 14.57 0.80 -5.75
N GLY A 180 14.09 -0.23 -5.07
CA GLY A 180 14.16 -0.30 -3.60
C GLY A 180 13.47 0.89 -2.92
N GLY A 181 12.58 1.59 -3.64
CA GLY A 181 11.91 2.80 -3.16
C GLY A 181 10.94 2.54 -2.01
N ASN A 182 10.69 1.28 -1.69
CA ASN A 182 9.88 0.82 -0.57
C ASN A 182 10.72 0.05 0.47
N GLU A 183 12.00 0.39 0.61
CA GLU A 183 12.87 -0.13 1.66
C GLU A 183 12.93 0.84 2.86
N ALA A 184 13.11 0.31 4.08
CA ALA A 184 13.20 1.13 5.29
C ALA A 184 14.40 2.09 5.25
N SER A 185 15.52 1.67 4.65
CA SER A 185 16.71 2.49 4.44
C SER A 185 16.40 3.80 3.69
N TYR A 186 15.53 3.73 2.68
CA TYR A 186 15.11 4.87 1.88
C TYR A 186 14.13 5.78 2.64
N ALA A 187 13.18 5.20 3.38
CA ALA A 187 12.29 5.97 4.26
C ALA A 187 13.08 6.75 5.32
N LYS A 188 14.08 6.10 5.94
CA LYS A 188 14.99 6.72 6.91
C LYS A 188 15.79 7.86 6.30
N TYR A 189 16.30 7.70 5.07
CA TYR A 189 16.96 8.77 4.32
C TYR A 189 16.04 10.00 4.12
N LEU A 190 14.74 9.78 3.91
CA LEU A 190 13.75 10.85 3.77
C LEU A 190 13.28 11.46 5.11
N GLY A 191 13.79 10.97 6.24
CA GLY A 191 13.47 11.48 7.58
C GLY A 191 12.24 10.86 8.23
N TYR A 192 11.79 9.68 7.77
CA TYR A 192 10.72 8.93 8.42
C TYR A 192 11.21 8.34 9.75
N LEU A 193 10.33 8.27 10.73
CA LEU A 193 10.51 7.43 11.91
C LEU A 193 10.03 6.01 11.57
N GLU A 194 10.77 4.99 12.00
CA GLU A 194 10.38 3.60 11.82
C GLU A 194 9.48 3.14 12.97
N ALA A 195 8.35 2.51 12.65
CA ALA A 195 7.42 2.04 13.67
C ALA A 195 8.04 0.97 14.58
N HIS A 196 8.94 0.11 14.06
CA HIS A 196 9.64 -0.89 14.86
C HIS A 196 10.59 -0.28 15.90
N ASP A 197 11.13 0.92 15.64
CA ASP A 197 11.94 1.64 16.62
C ASP A 197 11.06 2.26 17.72
N LEU A 198 9.83 2.66 17.37
CA LEU A 198 8.88 3.29 18.30
C LEU A 198 8.10 2.28 19.15
N TYR A 199 7.81 1.10 18.59
CA TYR A 199 6.92 0.06 19.11
C TYR A 199 7.51 -1.35 18.92
N ALA A 200 8.71 -1.59 19.47
CA ALA A 200 9.44 -2.85 19.29
C ALA A 200 8.69 -4.09 19.80
N GLU A 201 7.72 -3.91 20.69
CA GLU A 201 6.85 -4.95 21.24
C GLU A 201 5.68 -5.33 20.32
N LEU A 202 5.37 -4.51 19.32
CA LEU A 202 4.24 -4.73 18.43
C LEU A 202 4.52 -5.95 17.55
N LYS A 203 3.71 -6.99 17.74
CA LYS A 203 3.75 -8.19 16.91
C LYS A 203 2.88 -7.98 15.69
N VAL A 204 3.49 -8.15 14.53
CA VAL A 204 2.87 -8.06 13.22
C VAL A 204 2.89 -9.44 12.57
N LYS A 205 1.86 -9.70 11.78
CA LYS A 205 1.70 -10.92 11.01
C LYS A 205 2.74 -10.96 9.90
N SER A 206 3.36 -12.12 9.74
CA SER A 206 4.23 -12.42 8.61
C SER A 206 3.43 -12.74 7.34
N LEU A 207 4.06 -12.61 6.17
CA LEU A 207 3.55 -13.08 4.89
C LEU A 207 3.19 -14.57 4.94
N GLU A 208 4.01 -15.38 5.62
CA GLU A 208 3.72 -16.80 5.82
C GLU A 208 2.40 -17.03 6.57
N GLU A 209 2.20 -16.35 7.68
CA GLU A 209 0.95 -16.43 8.43
C GLU A 209 -0.25 -15.95 7.59
N SER A 210 -0.11 -14.83 6.87
CA SER A 210 -1.15 -14.33 5.95
C SER A 210 -1.51 -15.35 4.87
N MET A 211 -0.53 -15.97 4.22
CA MET A 211 -0.77 -16.90 3.10
C MET A 211 -1.30 -18.26 3.59
N ARG A 212 -0.87 -18.72 4.77
CA ARG A 212 -1.43 -19.93 5.40
C ARG A 212 -2.87 -19.71 5.85
N GLU A 213 -3.20 -18.52 6.37
CA GLU A 213 -4.57 -18.13 6.70
C GLU A 213 -5.46 -18.09 5.44
N ALA A 214 -4.96 -17.51 4.34
CA ALA A 214 -5.65 -17.54 3.05
C ALA A 214 -5.92 -18.97 2.60
N TYR A 215 -4.89 -19.84 2.60
CA TYR A 215 -5.06 -21.23 2.21
C TYR A 215 -6.08 -22.01 3.08
N ALA A 216 -6.20 -21.65 4.36
CA ALA A 216 -7.20 -22.20 5.27
C ALA A 216 -8.63 -21.66 5.07
N GLY A 217 -8.86 -20.78 4.09
CA GLY A 217 -10.16 -20.16 3.82
C GLY A 217 -10.46 -18.96 4.71
N GLY A 218 -9.42 -18.23 5.12
CA GLY A 218 -9.51 -16.98 5.88
C GLY A 218 -10.36 -15.92 5.17
N LYS A 219 -10.69 -14.85 5.91
CA LYS A 219 -11.52 -13.74 5.40
C LYS A 219 -10.86 -12.40 5.72
N GLY A 220 -11.35 -11.34 5.10
CA GLY A 220 -10.83 -9.98 5.35
C GLY A 220 -9.59 -9.64 4.53
N PHE A 221 -9.39 -10.36 3.42
CA PHE A 221 -8.45 -9.97 2.36
C PHE A 221 -9.06 -8.89 1.47
N ALA A 222 -8.20 -8.16 0.76
CA ALA A 222 -8.65 -7.14 -0.18
C ALA A 222 -9.41 -7.79 -1.36
N VAL A 223 -10.39 -7.05 -1.90
CA VAL A 223 -11.07 -7.45 -3.13
C VAL A 223 -10.12 -7.25 -4.30
N GLN A 224 -9.99 -8.27 -5.14
CA GLN A 224 -9.21 -8.24 -6.37
C GLN A 224 -9.52 -7.00 -7.22
N VAL A 225 -8.48 -6.42 -7.81
CA VAL A 225 -8.59 -5.26 -8.71
C VAL A 225 -8.44 -5.68 -10.17
N GLY A 226 -8.98 -4.87 -11.08
CA GLY A 226 -8.93 -5.12 -12.52
C GLY A 226 -9.92 -6.19 -12.98
N ASP A 227 -10.26 -6.13 -14.27
CA ASP A 227 -10.92 -7.23 -14.98
C ASP A 227 -9.92 -7.84 -15.99
N GLU A 228 -10.33 -8.89 -16.70
CA GLU A 228 -9.47 -9.54 -17.69
C GLU A 228 -8.91 -8.55 -18.73
N SER A 229 -9.70 -7.54 -19.13
CA SER A 229 -9.26 -6.55 -20.13
C SER A 229 -8.18 -5.62 -19.59
N PHE A 230 -8.25 -5.26 -18.31
CA PHE A 230 -7.19 -4.51 -17.63
C PHE A 230 -5.89 -5.32 -17.62
N TRP A 231 -5.96 -6.61 -17.28
CA TRP A 231 -4.78 -7.47 -17.18
C TRP A 231 -4.16 -7.78 -18.54
N THR A 232 -4.96 -8.11 -19.57
CA THR A 232 -4.46 -8.28 -20.94
C THR A 232 -3.80 -7.00 -21.45
N GLY A 233 -4.40 -5.83 -21.21
CA GLY A 233 -3.79 -4.56 -21.62
C GLY A 233 -2.44 -4.31 -20.93
N LEU A 234 -2.30 -4.71 -19.67
CA LEU A 234 -1.05 -4.58 -18.93
C LEU A 234 0.02 -5.57 -19.40
N GLU A 235 -0.37 -6.80 -19.75
CA GLU A 235 0.51 -7.78 -20.40
C GLU A 235 1.03 -7.24 -21.74
N GLU A 236 0.16 -6.68 -22.58
CA GLU A 236 0.53 -6.08 -23.88
C GLU A 236 1.52 -4.92 -23.75
N LEU A 237 1.47 -4.15 -22.66
CA LEU A 237 2.43 -3.06 -22.42
C LEU A 237 3.85 -3.57 -22.15
N PHE A 238 3.98 -4.76 -21.57
CA PHE A 238 5.27 -5.34 -21.16
C PHE A 238 5.86 -6.35 -22.15
N VAL A 239 5.17 -6.61 -23.27
CA VAL A 239 5.65 -7.45 -24.39
C VAL A 239 6.36 -6.59 -25.43
#